data_AF-A0A7Z9TB28-F1
#
_entry.id   AF-A0A7Z9TB28-F1
#
_cell.length_a   1.000
_cell.length_b   1.000
_cell.length_c   1.000
_cell.angle_alpha   90.00
_cell.angle_beta   90.00
_cell.angle_gamma   90.00
#
_symmetry.space_group_name_H-M   'P 1'
#
loop_
_entity.id
_entity.type
_entity.pdbx_description
1 polymer ?
#
loop_
_entity_poly.entity_id
_entity_poly.type
_entity_poly.pdbx_seq_one_letter_code
_entity_poly.pdbx_strand_id
1 'polypeptide(L)' 'MNESNTELHHDLRSAVSELCGRFSDTYWRDLDRVDAYPEEFVKTLTDAGYLSALIPEEYGGSGL' A
#
# COMPACT_ATOMS: atom_id res chain seq x y z
N MET A 1 21.41 7.60 -15.54
CA MET A 1 20.21 7.25 -14.75
C MET A 1 20.09 5.73 -14.84
N ASN A 2 20.18 5.01 -13.72
CA ASN A 2 20.25 3.55 -13.69
C ASN A 2 18.93 2.92 -14.13
N GLU A 3 18.95 2.14 -15.21
CA GLU A 3 17.78 1.40 -15.73
C GLU A 3 17.15 0.48 -14.67
N SER A 4 17.96 -0.11 -13.79
CA SER A 4 17.50 -0.99 -12.69
C SER A 4 16.60 -0.30 -11.66
N ASN A 5 16.76 1.00 -11.46
CA ASN A 5 15.98 1.76 -10.48
C ASN A 5 14.59 2.12 -11.06
N THR A 6 14.52 2.32 -12.38
CA THR A 6 13.27 2.55 -13.10
C THR A 6 12.38 1.31 -13.11
N GLU A 7 12.95 0.12 -13.30
CA GLU A 7 12.22 -1.16 -13.23
C GLU A 7 11.69 -1.43 -11.82
N LEU A 8 12.52 -1.26 -10.79
CA LEU A 8 12.08 -1.38 -9.39
C LEU A 8 10.91 -0.44 -9.06
N HIS A 9 11.00 0.83 -9.46
CA HIS A 9 9.90 1.77 -9.26
C HIS A 9 8.64 1.40 -10.05
N HIS A 10 8.78 0.80 -11.23
CA HIS A 10 7.64 0.31 -12.02
C HIS A 10 6.92 -0.84 -11.31
N ASP A 11 7.68 -1.79 -10.80
CA ASP A 11 7.13 -2.96 -10.12
C ASP A 11 6.45 -2.57 -8.80
N LEU A 12 7.08 -1.68 -8.02
CA LEU A 12 6.48 -1.12 -6.81
C LEU A 12 5.15 -0.42 -7.09
N ARG A 13 5.09 0.45 -8.11
CA ARG A 13 3.84 1.12 -8.49
C ARG A 13 2.77 0.13 -8.92
N SER A 14 3.14 -0.89 -9.68
CA SER A 14 2.19 -1.90 -10.17
C SER A 14 1.60 -2.70 -9.01
N ALA A 15 2.44 -3.15 -8.08
CA ALA A 15 2.00 -3.91 -6.90
C ALA A 15 1.10 -3.07 -5.97
N VAL A 16 1.47 -1.80 -5.72
CA VAL A 16 0.62 -0.88 -4.93
C VAL A 16 -0.72 -0.61 -5.65
N SER A 17 -0.69 -0.43 -6.97
CA SER A 17 -1.90 -0.20 -7.76
C SER A 17 -2.84 -1.40 -7.73
N GLU A 18 -2.31 -2.63 -7.78
CA GLU A 18 -3.11 -3.85 -7.65
C GLU A 18 -3.77 -3.96 -6.27
N LEU A 19 -3.02 -3.64 -5.21
CA LEU A 19 -3.52 -3.62 -3.84
C LEU A 19 -4.64 -2.61 -3.64
N CYS A 20 -4.45 -1.36 -4.11
CA CYS A 20 -5.49 -0.34 -4.09
C CYS A 20 -6.72 -0.77 -4.87
N GLY A 21 -6.55 -1.49 -5.99
CA GLY A 21 -7.64 -2.00 -6.83
C GLY A 21 -8.56 -3.02 -6.13
N ARG A 22 -8.15 -3.60 -4.99
CA ARG A 22 -9.00 -4.49 -4.18
C ARG A 22 -10.09 -3.73 -3.42
N PHE A 23 -9.95 -2.41 -3.26
CA PHE A 23 -10.86 -1.56 -2.51
C PHE A 23 -11.74 -0.74 -3.48
N SER A 24 -12.96 -1.23 -3.69
CA SER A 24 -13.92 -0.61 -4.61
C SER A 24 -14.42 0.77 -4.15
N ASP A 25 -14.98 1.55 -5.07
CA ASP A 25 -15.69 2.79 -4.75
C ASP A 25 -16.78 2.61 -3.67
N THR A 26 -17.45 1.44 -3.64
CA THR A 26 -18.49 1.15 -2.65
C THR A 26 -17.90 1.06 -1.24
N TYR A 27 -16.73 0.44 -1.09
CA TYR A 27 -16.03 0.37 0.21
C TYR A 27 -15.74 1.78 0.74
N TRP A 28 -15.20 2.66 -0.10
CA TRP A 28 -14.90 4.04 0.28
C TRP A 28 -16.17 4.84 0.63
N ARG A 29 -17.24 4.69 -0.16
CA ARG A 29 -18.52 5.35 0.10
C ARG A 29 -19.18 4.87 1.39
N ASP A 30 -19.08 3.58 1.68
CA ASP A 30 -19.64 3.02 2.91
C ASP A 30 -18.90 3.51 4.15
N LEU A 31 -17.57 3.65 4.08
CA LEU A 31 -16.76 4.25 5.14
C LEU A 31 -17.05 5.74 5.33
N ASP A 32 -17.10 6.51 4.25
CA ASP A 32 -17.40 7.95 4.26
C ASP A 32 -18.76 8.22 4.90
N ARG A 33 -19.78 7.40 4.60
CA ARG A 33 -21.12 7.51 5.18
C ARG A 33 -21.14 7.42 6.71
N VAL A 34 -20.16 6.74 7.31
CA VAL A 34 -20.10 6.50 8.76
C VAL A 34 -18.89 7.17 9.41
N ASP A 35 -18.16 8.02 8.67
CA ASP A 35 -16.91 8.65 9.10
C ASP A 35 -15.90 7.65 9.70
N ALA A 36 -15.84 6.43 9.14
CA ALA A 36 -15.01 5.36 9.68
C ALA A 36 -13.58 5.36 9.11
N TYR A 37 -12.65 4.89 9.93
CA TYR A 37 -11.27 4.67 9.52
C TYR A 37 -11.16 3.40 8.65
N PRO A 38 -10.41 3.45 7.52
CA PRO A 38 -10.27 2.32 6.61
C PRO A 38 -9.28 1.26 7.14
N GLU A 39 -9.61 0.61 8.26
CA GLU A 39 -8.74 -0.35 8.94
C GLU A 39 -8.24 -1.47 8.01
N GLU A 40 -9.13 -2.04 7.19
CA GLU A 40 -8.80 -3.15 6.29
C GLU A 40 -7.79 -2.73 5.22
N PHE A 41 -7.98 -1.54 4.63
CA PHE A 41 -7.04 -0.96 3.66
C PHE A 41 -5.66 -0.73 4.28
N VAL A 42 -5.63 -0.11 5.46
CA VAL A 42 -4.38 0.21 6.15
C VAL A 42 -3.66 -1.07 6.55
N LYS A 43 -4.38 -2.05 7.10
CA LYS A 43 -3.82 -3.35 7.44
C LYS A 43 -3.24 -4.05 6.22
N THR A 44 -3.96 -4.06 5.10
CA THR A 44 -3.51 -4.73 3.87
C THR A 44 -2.22 -4.09 3.33
N LEU A 45 -2.12 -2.75 3.30
CA LEU A 45 -0.90 -2.07 2.90
C LEU A 45 0.26 -2.24 3.90
N THR A 46 -0.06 -2.40 5.18
CA THR A 46 0.93 -2.64 6.25
C THR A 46 1.49 -4.05 6.15
N ASP A 47 0.63 -5.06 6.00
CA ASP A 47 1.03 -6.45 5.82
C ASP A 47 1.88 -6.66 4.55
N ALA A 48 1.64 -5.83 3.53
CA ALA A 48 2.42 -5.81 2.30
C ALA A 48 3.72 -4.98 2.39
N GLY A 49 3.98 -4.33 3.54
CA GLY A 49 5.20 -3.56 3.80
C GLY A 49 5.28 -2.20 3.11
N TYR A 50 4.20 -1.72 2.47
CA TYR A 50 4.20 -0.47 1.70
C TYR A 50 4.00 0.78 2.56
N LEU A 51 3.26 0.68 3.67
CA LEU A 51 3.09 1.80 4.61
C LEU A 51 4.30 2.02 5.53
N SER A 52 5.19 1.04 5.59
CA SER A 52 6.35 1.00 6.46
C SER A 52 7.64 0.86 5.63
N ALA A 53 7.64 1.36 4.39
CA ALA A 53 8.75 1.17 3.46
C ALA A 53 10.11 1.63 3.98
N LEU A 54 10.13 2.73 4.75
CA LEU A 54 11.34 3.30 5.35
C LEU A 54 11.63 2.77 6.76
N ILE A 55 10.80 1.87 7.28
CA ILE A 55 10.97 1.25 8.58
C ILE A 55 11.81 -0.03 8.39
N PRO A 56 12.78 -0.31 9.27
CA PRO A 56 13.51 -1.58 9.24
C PRO A 56 12.57 -2.79 9.36
N GLU A 57 12.92 -3.90 8.73
CA GLU A 57 12.13 -5.14 8.77
C GLU A 57 11.89 -5.65 10.21
N GLU A 58 12.86 -5.43 11.12
CA GLU A 58 12.74 -5.76 12.55
C GLU A 58 11.58 -5.05 13.28
N TYR A 59 11.01 -3.99 12.69
CA TYR A 59 9.86 -3.25 13.21
C TYR A 59 8.62 -3.35 12.31
N GLY A 60 8.59 -4.30 11.37
CA GLY A 60 7.45 -4.50 10.46
C GLY A 60 7.45 -3.58 9.22
N GLY A 61 8.62 -3.07 8.84
CA GLY A 61 8.82 -2.36 7.57
C GLY A 61 9.36 -3.21 6.43
N SER A 62 9.45 -2.64 5.22
CA SER A 62 10.05 -3.33 4.06
C SER A 62 11.50 -2.96 3.79
N GLY A 63 12.11 -2.06 4.57
CA GLY A 63 13.54 -1.74 4.49
C GLY A 63 14.02 -1.26 3.13
N LEU A 64 13.13 -0.62 2.36
CA LEU A 64 13.31 -0.19 0.96
C LEU A 64 14.19 1.06 0.83
#